data_AF-A0A919ISL8-F1
#
_entry.id   AF-A0A919ISL8-F1
#
_cell.length_a   1.000
_cell.length_b   1.000
_cell.length_c   1.000
_cell.angle_alpha   90.00
_cell.angle_beta   90.00
_cell.angle_gamma   90.00
#
_symmetry.space_group_name_H-M   'P 1'
#
loop_
_entity.id
_entity.type
_entity.pdbx_description
1 polymer ?
#
loop_
_entity_poly.entity_id
_entity_poly.type
_entity_poly.pdbx_seq_one_letter_code
_entity_poly.pdbx_strand_id
1 'polypeptide(L)'
;MPVHRCDTFPGVPGRGRGAASRGDSCWVPIARGLTPHGLRHSHKTMMEEIGVPKKLQDDRMGHADGSVQARYSHITAAMRQRLMDDLTGQWETALRARKIMSSGSPVRALDLLLRAV
;
A
#
# COMPACT_ATOMS: atom_id res chain seq x y z
N MET A 1 13.63 14.31 24.97
CA MET A 1 12.94 13.47 23.96
C MET A 1 13.81 12.25 23.69
N PRO A 2 13.43 11.04 24.13
CA PRO A 2 14.23 9.86 23.83
C PRO A 2 14.10 9.55 22.33
N VAL A 3 15.21 9.62 21.62
CA VAL A 3 15.31 9.18 20.23
C VAL A 3 15.16 7.67 20.27
N HIS A 4 14.07 7.13 19.73
CA HIS A 4 13.95 5.68 19.54
C HIS A 4 15.15 5.23 18.70
N ARG A 5 16.08 4.50 19.32
CA ARG A 5 17.15 3.80 18.59
C ARG A 5 16.44 2.84 17.64
N CYS A 6 16.69 3.00 16.34
CA CYS A 6 16.36 1.94 15.39
C CYS A 6 17.12 0.70 15.87
N ASP A 7 16.42 -0.39 16.17
CA ASP A 7 17.05 -1.63 16.55
C ASP A 7 18.07 -2.04 15.48
N THR A 8 19.18 -2.65 15.89
CA THR A 8 20.31 -3.09 15.05
C THR A 8 19.95 -4.17 14.03
N PHE A 9 18.67 -4.53 13.92
CA PHE A 9 18.19 -5.59 13.06
C PHE A 9 17.26 -5.05 11.96
N PRO A 10 17.56 -5.31 10.67
CA PRO A 10 18.68 -6.11 10.15
C PRO A 10 19.96 -5.28 9.88
N GLY A 11 20.04 -4.01 10.27
CA GLY A 11 21.22 -3.15 10.10
C GLY A 11 20.93 -1.66 10.22
N VAL A 12 21.94 -0.80 10.03
CA VAL A 12 21.79 0.66 10.04
C VAL A 12 21.49 1.17 8.62
N PRO A 13 20.38 1.89 8.37
CA PRO A 13 20.07 2.39 7.03
C PRO A 13 21.14 3.35 6.51
N GLY A 14 21.76 3.03 5.37
CA GLY A 14 22.65 3.94 4.66
C GLY A 14 21.88 5.17 4.16
N ARG A 15 22.34 6.38 4.53
CA ARG A 15 21.73 7.65 4.09
C ARG A 15 22.70 8.46 3.22
N GLY A 16 22.14 9.32 2.37
CA GLY A 16 22.89 10.24 1.51
C GLY A 16 23.27 9.68 0.14
N ARG A 17 23.97 10.49 -0.66
CA ARG A 17 24.42 10.12 -2.02
C ARG A 17 25.32 8.87 -1.93
N GLY A 18 25.14 7.92 -2.86
CA GLY A 18 25.91 6.67 -2.88
C GLY A 18 25.65 5.77 -1.67
N ALA A 19 24.50 5.87 -1.00
CA ALA A 19 24.14 4.92 0.06
C ALA A 19 24.05 3.47 -0.47
N ALA A 20 23.52 3.29 -1.68
CA ALA A 20 23.41 1.99 -2.32
C ALA A 20 24.77 1.32 -2.58
N SER A 21 25.80 2.09 -2.95
CA SER A 21 27.15 1.56 -3.21
C SER A 21 27.97 1.29 -1.95
N ARG A 22 27.55 1.84 -0.80
CA ARG A 22 28.17 1.67 0.52
C ARG A 22 27.44 0.65 1.39
N GLY A 23 26.34 0.07 0.90
CA GLY A 23 25.56 -0.90 1.65
C GLY A 23 26.14 -2.29 1.46
N ASP A 24 26.45 -2.97 2.57
CA ASP A 24 26.87 -4.38 2.56
C ASP A 24 25.72 -5.32 2.17
N SER A 25 24.48 -4.81 2.24
CA SER A 25 23.27 -5.50 1.83
C SER A 25 22.22 -4.50 1.35
N CYS A 26 21.33 -4.94 0.47
CA CYS A 26 20.16 -4.20 0.05
C CYS A 26 18.92 -5.07 0.21
N TRP A 27 17.76 -4.42 0.39
CA TRP A 27 16.50 -5.13 0.29
C TRP A 27 16.35 -5.65 -1.14
N VAL A 28 16.26 -6.96 -1.29
CA VAL A 28 15.93 -7.56 -2.59
C VAL A 28 14.50 -7.17 -2.98
N PRO A 29 14.22 -6.96 -4.28
CA PRO A 29 12.85 -6.72 -4.72
C PRO A 29 11.94 -7.87 -4.30
N ILE A 30 10.76 -7.54 -3.76
CA ILE A 30 9.73 -8.54 -3.41
C ILE A 30 9.34 -9.36 -4.64
N ALA A 31 9.32 -8.72 -5.81
CA ALA A 31 9.18 -9.36 -7.11
C ALA A 31 9.97 -8.60 -8.17
N ARG A 32 10.42 -9.31 -9.22
CA ARG A 32 11.10 -8.69 -10.36
C ARG A 32 10.17 -7.70 -11.05
N GLY A 33 10.67 -6.48 -11.32
CA GLY A 33 9.91 -5.43 -11.98
C GLY A 33 8.90 -4.70 -11.09
N LEU A 34 8.80 -5.05 -9.80
CA LEU A 34 7.94 -4.34 -8.86
C LEU A 34 8.51 -2.94 -8.60
N THR A 35 7.73 -1.91 -8.90
CA THR A 35 8.12 -0.51 -8.65
C THR A 35 7.01 0.21 -7.89
N PRO A 36 7.34 1.25 -7.09
CA PRO A 36 6.32 2.08 -6.46
C PRO A 36 5.33 2.69 -7.47
N HIS A 37 5.82 3.08 -8.65
CA HIS A 37 4.97 3.60 -9.73
C HIS A 37 4.03 2.54 -10.30
N GLY A 38 4.52 1.32 -10.52
CA GLY A 38 3.70 0.18 -10.92
C GLY A 38 2.59 -0.13 -9.91
N LEU A 39 2.92 -0.14 -8.62
CA LEU A 39 1.94 -0.31 -7.53
C LEU A 39 0.87 0.79 -7.53
N ARG A 40 1.25 2.04 -7.84
CA ARG A 40 0.30 3.16 -7.98
C ARG A 40 -0.67 2.93 -9.14
N HIS A 41 -0.20 2.42 -10.29
CA HIS A 41 -1.08 2.05 -11.41
C HIS A 41 -2.00 0.89 -11.05
N SER A 42 -1.48 -0.15 -10.40
CA SER A 42 -2.31 -1.26 -9.92
C SER A 42 -3.40 -0.79 -8.96
N HIS A 43 -3.10 0.15 -8.06
CA HIS A 43 -4.11 0.73 -7.18
C HIS A 43 -5.21 1.47 -7.94
N LYS A 44 -4.85 2.19 -9.02
CA LYS A 44 -5.83 2.83 -9.89
C LYS A 44 -6.76 1.81 -10.53
N THR A 45 -6.21 0.76 -11.16
CA THR A 45 -6.99 -0.31 -11.78
C THR A 45 -7.89 -1.02 -10.77
N MET A 46 -7.38 -1.30 -9.56
CA MET A 46 -8.18 -1.88 -8.47
C MET A 46 -9.38 -1.01 -8.09
N MET A 47 -9.21 0.31 -8.05
CA MET A 47 -10.33 1.24 -7.80
C MET A 47 -11.33 1.27 -8.96
N GLU A 48 -10.90 1.07 -10.20
CA GLU A 48 -11.79 0.90 -11.35
C GLU A 48 -12.61 -0.40 -11.22
N GLU A 49 -11.96 -1.51 -10.85
CA GLU A 49 -12.60 -2.83 -10.69
C GLU A 49 -13.68 -2.85 -9.61
N ILE A 50 -13.46 -2.18 -8.47
CA ILE A 50 -14.46 -2.08 -7.38
C ILE A 50 -15.43 -0.91 -7.58
N GLY A 51 -15.44 -0.27 -8.75
CA GLY A 51 -16.45 0.73 -9.13
C GLY A 51 -16.34 2.06 -8.38
N VAL A 52 -15.15 2.45 -7.93
CA VAL A 52 -14.93 3.73 -7.26
C VAL A 52 -15.22 4.88 -8.24
N PRO A 53 -16.02 5.89 -7.86
CA PRO A 53 -16.28 7.03 -8.75
C PRO A 53 -14.99 7.76 -9.13
N LYS A 54 -14.84 8.09 -10.42
CA LYS A 54 -13.63 8.72 -10.99
C LYS A 54 -13.10 9.90 -10.16
N LYS A 55 -13.98 10.78 -9.68
CA LYS A 55 -13.59 11.92 -8.83
C LYS A 55 -12.86 11.48 -7.55
N LEU A 56 -13.36 10.44 -6.88
CA LEU A 56 -12.71 9.90 -5.67
C LEU A 56 -11.42 9.17 -6.02
N GLN A 57 -11.34 8.51 -7.18
CA GLN A 57 -10.06 7.95 -7.66
C GLN A 57 -9.03 9.07 -7.85
N ASP A 58 -9.38 10.15 -8.54
CA ASP A 58 -8.48 11.26 -8.81
C ASP A 58 -8.03 11.96 -7.51
N ASP A 59 -8.94 12.22 -6.57
CA ASP A 59 -8.61 12.72 -5.21
C ASP A 59 -7.65 11.78 -4.48
N ARG A 60 -7.93 10.47 -4.47
CA ARG A 60 -7.07 9.46 -3.82
C ARG A 60 -5.67 9.39 -4.44
N MET A 61 -5.59 9.64 -5.75
CA MET A 61 -4.36 9.64 -6.54
C MET A 61 -3.62 10.98 -6.48
N GLY A 62 -4.22 12.02 -5.88
CA GLY A 62 -3.67 13.37 -5.82
C GLY A 62 -3.71 14.11 -7.16
N HIS A 63 -4.63 13.73 -8.06
CA HIS A 63 -4.87 14.45 -9.31
C HIS A 63 -5.85 15.60 -9.09
N ALA A 64 -5.52 16.77 -9.65
CA ALA A 64 -6.43 17.91 -9.68
C ALA A 64 -7.39 17.81 -10.88
N ASP A 65 -8.69 18.05 -10.65
CA ASP A 65 -9.70 18.18 -11.70
C ASP A 65 -10.04 19.66 -11.91
N GLY A 66 -9.57 20.22 -13.02
CA GLY A 66 -9.83 21.62 -13.41
C GLY A 66 -11.14 21.84 -14.15
N SER A 67 -11.99 20.82 -14.31
CA SER A 67 -13.25 20.94 -15.04
C SER A 67 -14.31 21.74 -14.26
N VAL A 68 -15.29 22.31 -14.99
CA VAL A 68 -16.44 22.98 -14.37
C VAL A 68 -17.26 22.00 -13.53
N GLN A 69 -17.41 20.75 -14.00
CA GLN A 69 -18.06 19.64 -13.29
C GLN A 69 -17.41 19.36 -11.93
N ALA A 70 -16.13 19.67 -11.75
CA ALA A 70 -15.45 19.52 -10.47
C ALA A 70 -16.08 20.37 -9.36
N ARG A 71 -16.72 21.51 -9.71
CA ARG A 71 -17.36 22.43 -8.76
C ARG A 71 -18.70 21.93 -8.23
N TYR A 72 -19.36 21.02 -8.95
CA TYR A 72 -20.70 20.51 -8.62
C TYR A 72 -20.71 19.10 -8.05
N SER A 73 -19.57 18.42 -8.09
CA SER A 73 -19.41 17.07 -7.56
C SER A 73 -18.60 17.12 -6.28
N HIS A 74 -19.11 16.51 -5.20
CA HIS A 74 -18.43 16.47 -3.90
C HIS A 74 -18.12 15.03 -3.50
N ILE A 75 -16.95 14.83 -2.92
CA ILE A 75 -16.61 13.57 -2.28
C ILE A 75 -17.23 13.58 -0.89
N THR A 76 -18.13 12.64 -0.64
CA THR A 76 -18.81 12.52 0.65
C THR A 76 -18.05 11.57 1.59
N ALA A 77 -18.29 11.68 2.90
CA ALA A 77 -17.75 10.75 3.87
C ALA A 77 -18.18 9.29 3.57
N ALA A 78 -19.44 9.09 3.15
CA ALA A 78 -19.96 7.76 2.79
C ALA A 78 -19.23 7.15 1.59
N MET A 79 -18.83 7.95 0.59
CA MET A 79 -18.02 7.45 -0.53
C MET A 79 -16.62 7.01 -0.06
N ARG A 80 -16.00 7.78 0.84
CA ARG A 80 -14.71 7.41 1.43
C ARG A 80 -14.81 6.15 2.27
N GLN A 81 -15.87 6.01 3.07
CA GLN A 81 -16.11 4.81 3.87
C GLN A 81 -16.24 3.57 2.99
N ARG A 82 -17.09 3.62 1.95
CA ARG A 82 -17.22 2.51 0.99
C ARG A 82 -15.89 2.12 0.35
N LEU A 83 -15.10 3.09 -0.10
CA LEU A 83 -13.76 2.83 -0.62
C LEU A 83 -12.89 2.06 0.41
N MET A 84 -12.92 2.47 1.68
CA MET A 84 -12.16 1.80 2.73
C MET A 84 -12.68 0.39 2.99
N ASP A 85 -13.99 0.19 3.01
CA ASP A 85 -14.62 -1.11 3.21
C ASP A 85 -14.23 -2.07 2.06
N ASP A 86 -14.33 -1.62 0.81
CA ASP A 86 -14.00 -2.44 -0.38
C ASP A 86 -12.50 -2.78 -0.44
N LEU A 87 -11.62 -1.82 -0.15
CA LEU A 87 -10.18 -2.07 -0.07
C LEU A 87 -9.83 -3.03 1.08
N THR A 88 -10.55 -2.95 2.20
CA THR A 88 -10.38 -3.88 3.33
C THR A 88 -10.81 -5.29 2.92
N GLY A 89 -11.94 -5.43 2.21
CA GLY A 89 -12.38 -6.72 1.69
C GLY A 89 -11.38 -7.36 0.72
N GLN A 90 -10.74 -6.56 -0.14
CA GLN A 90 -9.66 -7.04 -1.01
C GLN A 90 -8.43 -7.47 -0.22
N TRP A 91 -8.04 -6.70 0.80
CA TRP A 91 -6.94 -7.04 1.69
C TRP A 91 -7.17 -8.38 2.41
N GLU A 92 -8.36 -8.58 2.98
CA GLU A 92 -8.71 -9.83 3.65
C GLU A 92 -8.74 -11.01 2.67
N THR A 93 -9.22 -10.80 1.45
CA THR A 93 -9.20 -11.82 0.39
C THR A 93 -7.77 -12.21 0.03
N ALA A 94 -6.86 -11.23 -0.09
CA ALA A 94 -5.44 -11.49 -0.29
C ALA A 94 -4.81 -12.23 0.89
N LEU A 95 -5.18 -11.90 2.14
CA LEU A 95 -4.71 -12.63 3.32
C LEU A 95 -5.18 -14.09 3.32
N ARG A 96 -6.45 -14.35 2.99
CA ARG A 96 -6.99 -15.72 2.86
C ARG A 96 -6.25 -16.51 1.78
N ALA A 97 -6.03 -15.90 0.61
CA ALA A 97 -5.23 -16.52 -0.46
C ALA A 97 -3.80 -16.83 0.00
N ARG A 98 -3.16 -15.88 0.70
CA ARG A 98 -1.82 -16.07 1.28
C ARG A 98 -1.78 -17.15 2.36
N LYS A 99 -2.85 -17.35 3.14
CA LYS A 99 -2.98 -18.42 4.15
C LYS A 99 -3.05 -19.80 3.50
N ILE A 100 -3.74 -19.92 2.36
CA ILE A 100 -3.79 -21.17 1.57
C ILE A 100 -2.39 -21.58 1.09
N MET A 101 -1.58 -20.61 0.65
CA MET A 101 -0.20 -20.87 0.21
C MET A 101 0.71 -21.31 1.37
N SER A 102 0.52 -20.74 2.56
CA SER A 102 1.26 -21.08 3.76
C SER A 102 0.49 -20.61 4.99
N SER A 103 0.17 -21.54 5.88
CA SER A 103 -0.70 -21.30 7.05
C SER A 103 -0.08 -20.40 8.12
N GLY A 104 1.21 -20.06 8.01
CA GLY A 104 1.92 -19.23 8.96
C GLY A 104 3.00 -18.37 8.32
N SER A 105 3.73 -17.64 9.17
CA SER A 105 4.81 -16.77 8.74
C SER A 105 5.88 -16.61 9.83
N PRO A 106 7.18 -16.61 9.48
CA PRO A 106 8.23 -16.21 10.43
C PRO A 106 8.15 -14.71 10.80
N VAL A 107 7.49 -13.90 9.96
CA VAL A 107 7.21 -12.48 10.26
C VAL A 107 6.01 -12.41 11.19
N ARG A 108 6.26 -12.13 12.48
CA ARG A 108 5.23 -12.10 13.54
C ARG A 108 3.99 -11.29 13.19
N ALA A 109 4.14 -10.09 12.62
CA ALA A 109 3.00 -9.26 12.26
C ALA A 109 2.08 -9.94 11.22
N LEU A 110 2.67 -10.57 10.20
CA LEU A 110 1.92 -11.33 9.20
C LEU A 110 1.33 -12.60 9.80
N ASP A 111 2.05 -13.30 10.68
CA ASP A 111 1.55 -14.51 11.34
C ASP A 111 0.28 -14.22 12.16
N LEU A 112 0.27 -13.11 12.90
CA LEU A 112 -0.92 -12.65 13.62
C LEU A 112 -2.10 -12.37 12.69
N LEU A 113 -1.85 -11.73 11.55
CA LEU A 113 -2.88 -11.45 10.54
C LEU A 113 -3.43 -12.74 9.92
N LEU A 114 -2.57 -13.71 9.59
CA LEU A 114 -3.00 -15.00 9.03
C LEU A 114 -3.81 -15.85 10.02
N ARG A 115 -3.56 -15.70 11.32
CA ARG A 115 -4.37 -16.33 12.37
C ARG A 115 -5.73 -15.67 12.57
N ALA A 116 -5.84 -14.39 12.25
CA ALA A 116 -7.07 -13.61 12.42
C ALA A 116 -8.07 -13.75 11.27
N VAL A 117 -7.65 -14.22 10.09
CA VAL A 117 -8.50 -14.42 8.89
C VAL A 117 -8.84 -15.87 8.60
#